data_AF-A0A5D0NY76-F1
#
_entry.id   AF-A0A5D0NY76-F1
#
_cell.length_a   1.000
_cell.length_b   1.000
_cell.length_c   1.000
_cell.angle_alpha   90.00
_cell.angle_beta   90.00
_cell.angle_gamma   90.00
#
_symmetry.space_group_name_H-M   'P 1'
#
loop_
_entity.id
_entity.type
_entity.pdbx_description
1 polymer ?
#
loop_
_entity_poly.entity_id
_entity_poly.type
_entity_poly.pdbx_seq_one_letter_code
_entity_poly.pdbx_strand_id
1 'polypeptide(L)'
;MTITWRGSFGYLIAWDGFLPGMDEQIKLCRIEYLGDDEEWGFAIYDPATETYVRGQLTNGRDTGHPTEAFDTAAIVHLAGYTG
;
A
#
# COMPACT_ATOMS: atom_id res chain seq x y z
N MET A 1 7.85 -7.31 3.04
CA MET A 1 6.87 -6.73 2.09
C MET A 1 7.43 -6.77 0.67
N THR A 2 6.56 -6.91 -0.33
CA THR A 2 6.91 -6.91 -1.75
C THR A 2 5.98 -5.95 -2.49
N ILE A 3 6.50 -5.22 -3.48
CA ILE A 3 5.69 -4.41 -4.39
C ILE A 3 5.62 -5.09 -5.76
N THR A 4 4.42 -5.16 -6.34
CA THR A 4 4.18 -5.71 -7.68
C THR A 4 3.54 -4.65 -8.56
N TRP A 5 4.18 -4.35 -9.68
CA TRP A 5 3.70 -3.36 -10.65
C TRP A 5 2.79 -3.99 -11.70
N ARG A 6 1.65 -3.36 -11.99
CA ARG A 6 0.74 -3.70 -13.07
C ARG A 6 0.22 -2.43 -13.72
N GLY A 7 0.78 -2.10 -14.90
CA GLY A 7 0.53 -0.83 -15.55
C GLY A 7 1.00 0.32 -14.66
N SER A 8 0.16 1.33 -14.49
CA SER A 8 0.43 2.48 -13.61
C SER A 8 0.24 2.17 -12.11
N PHE A 9 -0.20 0.96 -11.74
CA PHE A 9 -0.50 0.62 -10.35
C PHE A 9 0.61 -0.21 -9.72
N GLY A 10 1.07 0.21 -8.54
CA GLY A 10 1.93 -0.57 -7.65
C GLY A 10 1.11 -1.18 -6.52
N TYR A 11 1.05 -2.51 -6.44
CA TYR A 11 0.34 -3.24 -5.39
C TYR A 11 1.31 -3.68 -4.32
N LEU A 12 1.06 -3.28 -3.08
CA LEU A 12 1.89 -3.65 -1.94
C LEU A 12 1.25 -4.81 -1.20
N ILE A 13 2.04 -5.87 -1.04
CA ILE A 13 1.66 -7.10 -0.37
C ILE A 13 2.67 -7.42 0.73
N ALA A 14 2.16 -7.90 1.85
CA ALA A 14 2.94 -8.60 2.86
C ALA A 14 2.74 -10.10 2.70
N TRP A 15 3.74 -10.86 3.17
CA TRP A 15 3.65 -12.30 3.28
C TRP A 15 3.49 -12.61 4.76
N ASP A 16 2.45 -13.35 5.13
CA ASP A 16 2.23 -13.79 6.50
C ASP A 16 3.18 -14.95 6.85
N GLY A 17 4.48 -14.69 6.87
CA GLY A 17 5.51 -15.71 7.14
C GLY A 17 5.65 -16.10 8.61
N PHE A 18 4.71 -15.68 9.48
CA PHE A 18 4.80 -15.91 10.92
C PHE A 18 4.42 -17.34 11.32
N LEU A 19 3.65 -18.05 10.48
CA LEU A 19 3.31 -19.46 10.67
C LEU A 19 3.91 -20.30 9.53
N PRO A 20 4.71 -21.35 9.84
CA PRO A 20 5.27 -22.22 8.80
C PRO A 20 4.15 -22.91 8.02
N GLY A 21 4.10 -22.68 6.71
CA GLY A 21 3.11 -23.25 5.80
C GLY A 21 1.98 -22.32 5.38
N MET A 22 1.99 -21.05 5.82
CA MET A 22 1.04 -20.02 5.40
C MET A 22 1.74 -19.02 4.49
N ASP A 23 1.82 -19.31 3.18
CA ASP A 23 2.27 -18.35 2.16
C ASP A 23 1.11 -17.44 1.72
N GLU A 24 0.32 -16.94 2.66
CA GLU A 24 -0.81 -16.07 2.33
C GLU A 24 -0.31 -14.63 2.09
N GLN A 25 -0.69 -14.09 0.93
CA GLN A 25 -0.40 -12.71 0.56
C GLN A 25 -1.45 -11.79 1.17
N ILE A 26 -1.03 -11.01 2.16
CA ILE A 26 -1.84 -9.96 2.76
C ILE A 26 -1.75 -8.72 1.86
N LYS A 27 -2.87 -8.32 1.25
CA LYS A 27 -2.98 -7.08 0.49
C LYS A 27 -2.99 -5.90 1.47
N LEU A 28 -2.11 -4.93 1.28
CA LEU A 28 -1.97 -3.78 2.19
C LEU A 28 -2.53 -2.50 1.58
N CYS A 29 -1.91 -2.02 0.51
CA CYS A 29 -2.27 -0.79 -0.16
C CYS A 29 -1.85 -0.83 -1.63
N ARG A 30 -2.30 0.16 -2.38
CA ARG A 30 -2.01 0.33 -3.80
C ARG A 30 -1.63 1.78 -4.04
N ILE A 31 -0.55 1.97 -4.77
CA ILE A 31 -0.14 3.27 -5.32
C ILE A 31 -0.45 3.34 -6.81
N GLU A 32 -0.71 4.52 -7.32
CA GLU A 32 -1.02 4.78 -8.73
C GLU A 32 -0.14 5.91 -9.25
N TYR A 33 0.59 5.65 -10.33
CA TYR A 33 1.31 6.67 -11.08
C TYR A 33 0.35 7.48 -11.94
N LEU A 34 0.20 8.77 -11.65
CA LEU A 34 -0.74 9.66 -12.36
C LEU A 34 -0.12 10.37 -13.58
N GLY A 35 1.13 10.03 -13.94
CA GLY A 35 1.86 10.68 -15.03
C GLY A 35 2.77 11.82 -14.57
N ASP A 36 2.80 12.11 -13.26
CA ASP A 36 3.70 13.06 -12.64
C ASP A 36 4.56 12.33 -11.58
N ASP A 37 5.85 12.64 -11.55
CA ASP A 37 6.78 11.98 -10.63
C ASP A 37 6.56 12.44 -9.18
N GLU A 38 5.88 13.56 -8.95
CA GLU A 38 5.55 14.11 -7.62
C GLU A 38 4.10 13.85 -7.20
N GLU A 39 3.22 13.40 -8.11
CA GLU A 39 1.82 13.10 -7.80
C GLU A 39 1.44 11.64 -8.03
N TRP A 40 1.41 10.88 -6.95
CA TRP A 40 0.99 9.49 -6.93
C TRP A 40 -0.27 9.31 -6.12
N GLY A 41 -1.24 8.60 -6.68
CA GLY A 41 -2.47 8.23 -5.98
C GLY A 41 -2.23 7.14 -4.95
N PHE A 42 -2.96 7.18 -3.83
CA PHE A 42 -2.86 6.19 -2.76
C PHE A 42 -4.23 5.59 -2.43
N ALA A 43 -4.26 4.28 -2.20
CA ALA A 43 -5.44 3.56 -1.79
C ALA A 43 -5.09 2.44 -0.80
N ILE A 44 -5.88 2.29 0.26
CA ILE A 44 -5.72 1.24 1.28
C ILE A 44 -6.61 0.05 0.89
N TYR A 45 -6.14 -1.16 1.12
CA TYR A 45 -6.97 -2.35 0.94
C TYR A 45 -8.00 -2.45 2.07
N ASP A 46 -9.28 -2.49 1.71
CA ASP A 46 -10.38 -2.74 2.62
C ASP A 46 -10.77 -4.24 2.54
N PRO A 47 -10.53 -5.03 3.61
CA PRO A 47 -10.81 -6.46 3.59
C PRO A 47 -12.31 -6.78 3.65
N ALA A 48 -13.16 -5.84 4.07
CA ALA A 48 -14.61 -6.06 4.16
C ALA A 48 -15.29 -6.03 2.77
N THR A 49 -14.75 -5.22 1.87
CA THR A 49 -15.23 -5.06 0.49
C THR A 49 -14.32 -5.72 -0.55
N GLU A 50 -13.14 -6.20 -0.12
CA GLU A 50 -12.08 -6.75 -0.98
C GLU A 50 -11.60 -5.77 -2.06
N THR A 51 -11.73 -4.46 -1.80
CA THR A 51 -11.38 -3.40 -2.75
C THR A 51 -10.29 -2.47 -2.22
N TYR A 52 -9.65 -1.71 -3.12
CA TYR A 52 -8.75 -0.64 -2.74
C TYR A 52 -9.53 0.68 -2.65
N VAL A 53 -9.69 1.19 -1.44
CA VAL A 53 -10.40 2.45 -1.16
C VAL A 53 -9.37 3.57 -1.13
N ARG A 54 -9.62 4.65 -1.87
CA ARG A 54 -8.72 5.81 -1.89
C ARG A 54 -8.54 6.33 -0.47
N GLY A 55 -7.29 6.46 -0.05
CA GLY A 55 -6.91 6.92 1.28
C GLY A 55 -6.13 8.22 1.19
N GLN A 56 -6.13 8.99 2.28
CA GLN A 56 -5.23 10.13 2.40
C GLN A 56 -3.84 9.64 2.84
N LEU A 57 -2.81 10.22 2.25
CA LEU A 57 -1.42 10.07 2.70
C LEU A 57 -1.27 10.63 4.13
N THR A 58 -0.17 10.30 4.81
CA THR A 58 0.15 10.82 6.17
C THR A 58 0.23 12.34 6.24
N ASN A 59 0.46 13.01 5.10
CA ASN A 59 0.43 14.47 4.96
C ASN A 59 -0.99 15.06 4.80
N GLY A 60 -2.04 14.23 4.79
CA GLY A 60 -3.44 14.62 4.62
C GLY A 60 -3.85 14.90 3.16
N ARG A 61 -3.02 14.55 2.18
CA ARG A 61 -3.29 14.76 0.75
C ARG A 61 -3.69 13.44 0.07
N ASP A 62 -4.53 13.53 -0.95
CA ASP A 62 -4.95 12.36 -1.75
C ASP A 62 -3.89 11.91 -2.77
N THR A 63 -2.89 12.76 -3.01
CA THR A 63 -1.75 12.54 -3.91
C THR A 63 -0.47 13.12 -3.30
N GLY A 64 0.67 12.53 -3.62
CA GLY A 64 1.96 13.01 -3.14
C GLY A 64 3.15 12.25 -3.73
N HIS A 65 4.36 12.59 -3.30
CA HIS A 65 5.58 12.05 -3.89
C HIS A 65 5.63 10.52 -3.72
N PRO A 66 6.20 9.75 -4.67
CA PRO A 66 6.27 8.29 -4.60
C PRO A 66 6.97 7.80 -3.33
N THR A 67 7.98 8.55 -2.89
CA THR A 67 8.66 8.30 -1.60
C THR A 67 7.71 8.47 -0.42
N GLU A 68 6.85 9.50 -0.42
CA GLU A 68 5.87 9.70 0.66
C GLU A 68 4.80 8.60 0.65
N ALA A 69 4.36 8.17 -0.54
CA ALA A 69 3.42 7.07 -0.67
C ALA A 69 4.04 5.74 -0.19
N PHE A 70 5.33 5.52 -0.50
CA PHE A 70 6.09 4.38 -0.01
C PHE A 70 6.31 4.43 1.51
N ASP A 71 6.71 5.59 2.05
CA ASP A 71 6.89 5.79 3.50
C ASP A 71 5.56 5.62 4.24
N THR A 72 4.47 6.17 3.71
CA THR A 72 3.12 5.97 4.25
C THR A 72 2.78 4.49 4.30
N ALA A 73 3.03 3.75 3.22
CA ALA A 73 2.75 2.32 3.18
C ALA A 73 3.64 1.51 4.14
N ALA A 74 4.92 1.87 4.24
CA ALA A 74 5.86 1.26 5.17
C ALA A 74 5.44 1.52 6.63
N ILE A 75 5.02 2.76 6.95
CA ILE A 75 4.50 3.16 8.27
C ILE A 75 3.20 2.42 8.59
N VAL A 76 2.23 2.37 7.67
CA VAL A 76 0.97 1.64 7.88
C VAL A 76 1.23 0.17 8.17
N HIS A 77 2.18 -0.45 7.47
CA HIS A 77 2.57 -1.83 7.73
C HIS A 77 3.28 -2.01 9.07
N LEU A 78 4.25 -1.16 9.40
CA LEU A 78 4.98 -1.19 10.67
C LEU A 78 4.05 -0.93 11.86
N ALA A 79 3.12 0.02 11.74
CA ALA A 79 2.12 0.33 12.74
C ALA A 79 1.14 -0.83 12.98
N GLY A 80 0.77 -1.55 11.91
CA GLY A 80 -0.05 -2.75 11.99
C GLY A 80 0.63 -3.95 12.68
N TYR A 81 1.96 -3.94 12.83
CA TYR A 81 2.72 -4.99 13.50
C TYR A 81 2.92 -4.75 15.01
N THR A 82 2.55 -3.57 15.51
CA THR A 82 2.65 -3.19 16.94
C THR A 82 1.33 -3.27 17.72
N GLY A 83 0.28 -3.86 17.13
CA GLY A 83 -1.04 -4.06 17.75
C GLY A 83 -1.20 -5.43 18.39
#